data_AF-A0A7X7FAV4-F1
#
_entry.id   AF-A0A7X7FAV4-F1
#
_cell.length_a   1.000
_cell.length_b   1.000
_cell.length_c   1.000
_cell.angle_alpha   90.00
_cell.angle_beta   90.00
_cell.angle_gamma   90.00
#
_symmetry.space_group_name_H-M   'P 1'
#
loop_
_entity.id
_entity.type
_entity.pdbx_description
1 polymer ?
#
loop_
_entity_poly.entity_id
_entity_poly.type
_entity_poly.pdbx_seq_one_letter_code
_entity_poly.pdbx_strand_id
1 'polypeptide(L)'
;LGSAGIVESGWRELMNGLVSARAFDDRAGVFVVIEALRRLKGRKLNVAVHAVSATQEEVGLLGATTAAFGIDPHAGIAVDVTFASDDPGGQPKKTGVIKVGGGPVLGVGPTYDHALNGMIRKAAEAAKTPLQIQPRSRGNGTDAFAIRHTRAGVPVAQVSIPLRYMHSAVEVVSLADLDQCAQLIADTVAAIPAKPQFGARL
;
A
#
# COMPACT_ATOMS: atom_id res chain seq x y z
N LEU A 1 -13.44 -25.01 28.61
CA LEU A 1 -13.07 -24.85 27.19
C LEU A 1 -13.86 -23.66 26.67
N GLY A 2 -13.21 -22.53 26.38
CA GLY A 2 -13.92 -21.28 26.09
C GLY A 2 -13.22 -19.99 26.56
N SER A 3 -12.02 -20.06 27.14
CA SER A 3 -11.21 -18.86 27.34
C SER A 3 -10.63 -18.43 26.00
N ALA A 4 -10.80 -17.16 25.63
CA ALA A 4 -10.09 -16.59 24.48
C ALA A 4 -8.59 -16.61 24.80
N GLY A 5 -7.85 -17.49 24.11
CA GLY A 5 -6.40 -17.47 24.10
C GLY A 5 -5.92 -16.55 22.99
N ILE A 6 -5.03 -15.61 23.31
CA ILE A 6 -4.30 -14.85 22.30
C ILE A 6 -2.88 -15.40 22.28
N VAL A 7 -2.38 -15.72 21.09
CA VAL A 7 -0.95 -15.98 20.90
C VAL A 7 -0.24 -14.64 21.13
N GLU A 8 0.40 -14.48 22.29
CA GLU A 8 1.23 -13.31 22.56
C GLU A 8 2.53 -13.44 21.77
N SER A 9 2.64 -12.63 20.72
CA SER A 9 3.84 -12.50 19.92
C SER A 9 4.27 -11.04 19.93
N GLY A 10 5.30 -10.74 20.71
CA GLY A 10 5.96 -9.44 20.68
C GLY A 10 6.79 -9.24 19.39
N TRP A 11 7.45 -8.09 19.31
CA TRP A 11 8.42 -7.81 18.26
C TRP A 11 9.60 -8.78 18.32
N ARG A 12 9.90 -9.44 17.20
CA ARG A 12 11.05 -10.35 17.07
C ARG A 12 11.83 -10.06 15.80
N GLU A 13 13.10 -9.77 15.97
CA GLU A 13 14.03 -9.68 14.85
C GLU A 13 14.39 -11.07 14.35
N LEU A 14 14.43 -11.22 13.04
CA LEU A 14 14.87 -12.40 12.33
C LEU A 14 16.11 -12.03 11.50
N MET A 15 16.76 -13.03 10.92
CA MET A 15 17.89 -12.80 10.01
C MET A 15 17.46 -11.98 8.78
N ASN A 16 18.43 -11.31 8.15
CA ASN A 16 18.26 -10.55 6.91
C ASN A 16 17.32 -9.33 7.01
N GLY A 17 17.24 -8.70 8.18
CA GLY A 17 16.43 -7.49 8.39
C GLY A 17 14.92 -7.75 8.36
N LEU A 18 14.52 -9.01 8.57
CA LEU A 18 13.13 -9.41 8.67
C LEU A 18 12.65 -9.28 10.12
N VAL A 19 11.37 -8.99 10.29
CA VAL A 19 10.75 -8.87 11.60
C VAL A 19 9.46 -9.65 11.63
N SER A 20 9.21 -10.31 12.75
CA SER A 20 8.00 -11.03 13.05
C SER A 20 7.23 -10.35 14.19
N ALA A 21 5.94 -10.08 13.98
CA ALA A 21 5.07 -9.48 14.97
C ALA A 21 3.59 -9.71 14.59
N ARG A 22 2.66 -9.26 15.43
CA ARG A 22 1.23 -9.28 15.16
C ARG A 22 0.77 -8.05 14.37
N ALA A 23 -0.27 -8.23 13.55
CA ALA A 23 -1.03 -7.15 12.93
C ALA A 23 -0.17 -6.19 12.10
N PHE A 24 0.77 -6.71 11.31
CA PHE A 24 1.40 -5.93 10.25
C PHE A 24 0.36 -5.56 9.18
N ASP A 25 -0.61 -6.43 8.95
CA ASP A 25 -1.86 -6.08 8.27
C ASP A 25 -2.81 -5.28 9.19
N ASP A 26 -3.05 -3.98 8.99
CA ASP A 26 -2.32 -3.03 8.12
C ASP A 26 -1.60 -1.93 8.94
N ARG A 27 -1.07 -2.27 10.12
CA ARG A 27 -0.22 -1.31 10.88
C ARG A 27 1.05 -0.96 10.10
N ALA A 28 1.53 -1.86 9.25
CA ALA A 28 2.65 -1.62 8.36
C ALA A 28 2.31 -0.52 7.34
N GLY A 29 1.12 -0.56 6.73
CA GLY A 29 0.64 0.50 5.85
C GLY A 29 0.50 1.85 6.56
N VAL A 30 -0.04 1.86 7.80
CA VAL A 30 -0.10 3.08 8.62
C VAL A 30 1.28 3.66 8.88
N PHE A 31 2.27 2.83 9.24
CA PHE A 31 3.66 3.27 9.39
C PHE A 31 4.20 3.90 8.11
N VAL A 32 4.02 3.22 6.97
CA VAL A 32 4.48 3.69 5.66
C VAL A 32 3.87 5.05 5.29
N VAL A 33 2.57 5.25 5.53
CA VAL A 33 1.88 6.53 5.26
C VAL A 33 2.43 7.65 6.15
N ILE A 34 2.60 7.41 7.45
CA ILE A 34 3.15 8.40 8.38
C ILE A 34 4.59 8.76 7.99
N GLU A 35 5.39 7.76 7.65
CA GLU A 35 6.79 7.93 7.30
C GLU A 35 6.95 8.66 5.95
N ALA A 36 6.10 8.37 4.96
CA ALA A 36 6.05 9.12 3.71
C ALA A 36 5.71 10.61 3.97
N LEU A 37 4.71 10.88 4.82
CA LEU A 37 4.35 12.24 5.21
C LEU A 37 5.49 12.97 5.93
N ARG A 38 6.21 12.27 6.81
CA ARG A 38 7.40 12.79 7.48
C ARG A 38 8.50 13.19 6.47
N ARG A 39 8.73 12.38 5.44
CA ARG A 39 9.71 12.64 4.37
C ARG A 39 9.28 13.76 3.42
N LEU A 40 7.99 13.98 3.25
CA LEU A 40 7.45 15.11 2.50
C LEU A 40 7.66 16.46 3.21
N LYS A 41 7.84 16.45 4.53
CA LYS A 41 8.07 17.66 5.32
C LYS A 41 9.30 18.43 4.80
N GLY A 42 9.09 19.69 4.41
CA GLY A 42 10.13 20.58 3.90
C GLY A 42 10.42 20.42 2.40
N ARG A 43 9.77 19.49 1.69
CA ARG A 43 9.83 19.43 0.23
C ARG A 43 8.86 20.43 -0.39
N LYS A 44 9.21 20.96 -1.57
CA LYS A 44 8.30 21.76 -2.37
C LYS A 44 7.28 20.83 -3.04
N LEU A 45 6.00 21.02 -2.72
CA LEU A 45 4.89 20.23 -3.27
C LEU A 45 4.02 21.12 -4.15
N ASN A 46 3.53 20.56 -5.26
CA ASN A 46 2.56 21.24 -6.12
C ASN A 46 1.11 20.83 -5.82
N VAL A 47 0.92 19.98 -4.80
CA VAL A 47 -0.36 19.37 -4.44
C VAL A 47 -0.57 19.46 -2.93
N ALA A 48 -1.84 19.49 -2.51
CA ALA A 48 -2.21 19.24 -1.13
C ALA A 48 -2.16 17.73 -0.86
N VAL A 49 -1.67 17.34 0.32
CA VAL A 49 -1.52 15.95 0.73
C VAL A 49 -2.39 15.69 1.95
N HIS A 50 -3.26 14.69 1.85
CA HIS A 50 -4.06 14.17 2.96
C HIS A 50 -3.59 12.76 3.27
N ALA A 51 -3.27 12.49 4.54
CA ALA A 51 -2.94 11.16 5.03
C ALA A 51 -4.12 10.63 5.87
N VAL A 52 -4.55 9.41 5.57
CA VAL A 52 -5.71 8.79 6.22
C VAL A 52 -5.30 7.42 6.73
N SER A 53 -5.58 7.15 8.01
CA SER A 53 -5.62 5.79 8.55
C SER A 53 -7.08 5.35 8.55
N ALA A 54 -7.46 4.55 7.56
CA ALA A 54 -8.81 4.06 7.45
C ALA A 54 -9.06 2.97 8.51
N THR A 55 -10.28 2.94 9.05
CA THR A 55 -10.74 1.82 9.90
C THR A 55 -11.76 1.00 9.12
N GLN A 56 -12.00 -0.22 9.57
CA GLN A 56 -13.07 -1.07 9.03
C GLN A 56 -12.88 -1.44 7.54
N GLU A 57 -11.63 -1.63 7.10
CA GLU A 57 -11.31 -2.20 5.79
C GLU A 57 -11.96 -3.60 5.68
N GLU A 58 -11.59 -4.47 6.61
CA GLU A 58 -11.98 -5.89 6.71
C GLU A 58 -13.48 -6.16 6.87
N VAL A 59 -14.27 -5.13 7.15
CA VAL A 59 -15.73 -5.23 7.34
C VAL A 59 -16.52 -4.38 6.34
N GLY A 60 -15.86 -3.88 5.29
CA GLY A 60 -16.55 -3.25 4.15
C GLY A 60 -16.02 -1.87 3.73
N LEU A 61 -14.75 -1.55 3.99
CA LEU A 61 -14.09 -0.33 3.47
C LEU A 61 -14.72 0.99 3.91
N LEU A 62 -15.41 1.01 5.06
CA LEU A 62 -16.20 2.15 5.50
C LEU A 62 -15.34 3.39 5.78
N GLY A 63 -14.15 3.19 6.35
CA GLY A 63 -13.20 4.27 6.63
C GLY A 63 -12.72 4.96 5.36
N ALA A 64 -12.22 4.20 4.38
CA ALA A 64 -11.76 4.74 3.11
C ALA A 64 -12.88 5.39 2.31
N THR A 65 -14.07 4.79 2.28
CA THR A 65 -15.26 5.35 1.62
C THR A 65 -15.61 6.72 2.19
N THR A 66 -15.74 6.82 3.52
CA THR A 66 -16.13 8.07 4.20
C THR A 66 -15.05 9.15 4.02
N ALA A 67 -13.78 8.78 4.20
CA ALA A 67 -12.67 9.71 4.08
C ALA A 67 -12.53 10.24 2.64
N ALA A 68 -12.55 9.36 1.64
CA ALA A 68 -12.45 9.76 0.24
C ALA A 68 -13.63 10.65 -0.17
N PHE A 69 -14.86 10.31 0.25
CA PHE A 69 -16.04 11.12 -0.08
C PHE A 69 -15.98 12.53 0.52
N GLY A 70 -15.50 12.65 1.76
CA GLY A 70 -15.35 13.92 2.47
C GLY A 70 -14.19 14.78 1.94
N ILE A 71 -13.06 14.17 1.58
CA ILE A 71 -11.88 14.88 1.06
C ILE A 71 -12.09 15.30 -0.41
N ASP A 72 -12.84 14.52 -1.20
CA ASP A 72 -12.95 14.66 -2.67
C ASP A 72 -11.58 14.78 -3.37
N PRO A 73 -10.69 13.78 -3.21
CA PRO A 73 -9.33 13.86 -3.72
C PRO A 73 -9.26 13.79 -5.25
N HIS A 74 -8.29 14.51 -5.84
CA HIS A 74 -8.01 14.42 -7.28
C HIS A 74 -7.40 13.08 -7.70
N ALA A 75 -6.67 12.43 -6.79
CA ALA A 75 -6.13 11.09 -6.93
C ALA A 75 -5.85 10.50 -5.53
N GLY A 76 -5.81 9.17 -5.43
CA GLY A 76 -5.47 8.46 -4.21
C GLY A 76 -4.37 7.41 -4.41
N ILE A 77 -3.55 7.19 -3.38
CA ILE A 77 -2.65 6.04 -3.31
C ILE A 77 -3.10 5.24 -2.09
N ALA A 78 -3.66 4.05 -2.32
CA ALA A 78 -3.92 3.10 -1.26
C ALA A 78 -2.60 2.43 -0.88
N VAL A 79 -2.35 2.36 0.42
CA VAL A 79 -1.23 1.61 1.00
C VAL A 79 -1.84 0.45 1.76
N ASP A 80 -1.31 -0.74 1.54
CA ASP A 80 -1.85 -1.97 2.07
C ASP A 80 -0.74 -3.03 2.07
N VAL A 81 -0.94 -4.16 2.71
CA VAL A 81 -0.05 -5.31 2.58
C VAL A 81 -0.44 -6.17 1.37
N THR A 82 0.44 -7.08 0.96
CA THR A 82 0.09 -8.12 0.00
C THR A 82 0.77 -9.43 0.36
N PHE A 83 0.08 -10.54 0.09
CA PHE A 83 0.66 -11.87 0.16
C PHE A 83 1.94 -11.96 -0.67
N ALA A 84 3.06 -12.19 0.01
CA ALA A 84 4.25 -12.75 -0.61
C ALA A 84 3.95 -14.18 -1.10
N SER A 85 4.71 -14.64 -2.09
CA SER A 85 4.55 -15.97 -2.68
C SER A 85 5.82 -16.82 -2.54
N ASP A 86 6.74 -16.40 -1.67
CA ASP A 86 8.06 -16.99 -1.49
C ASP A 86 8.15 -17.89 -0.25
N ASP A 87 7.04 -18.06 0.47
CA ASP A 87 6.87 -19.03 1.55
C ASP A 87 6.26 -20.35 1.03
N PRO A 88 6.35 -21.46 1.79
CA PRO A 88 5.81 -22.76 1.36
C PRO A 88 4.31 -22.78 1.03
N GLY A 89 3.52 -21.86 1.58
CA GLY A 89 2.07 -21.73 1.31
C GLY A 89 1.74 -20.73 0.18
N GLY A 90 2.74 -20.11 -0.42
CA GLY A 90 2.59 -19.06 -1.42
C GLY A 90 1.82 -19.50 -2.67
N GLN A 91 1.02 -18.58 -3.22
CA GLN A 91 0.20 -18.83 -4.42
C GLN A 91 0.62 -17.91 -5.58
N PRO A 92 1.81 -18.10 -6.18
CA PRO A 92 2.35 -17.17 -7.19
C PRO A 92 1.46 -17.05 -8.44
N LYS A 93 0.65 -18.07 -8.74
CA LYS A 93 -0.35 -18.02 -9.82
C LYS A 93 -1.49 -17.02 -9.55
N LYS A 94 -1.77 -16.69 -8.29
CA LYS A 94 -2.80 -15.72 -7.89
C LYS A 94 -2.22 -14.33 -7.62
N THR A 95 -1.09 -14.26 -6.92
CA THR A 95 -0.56 -13.00 -6.38
C THR A 95 0.64 -12.45 -7.16
N GLY A 96 1.14 -13.20 -8.15
CA GLY A 96 2.42 -12.93 -8.80
C GLY A 96 3.59 -13.50 -8.00
N VAL A 97 4.81 -13.45 -8.57
CA VAL A 97 6.02 -13.83 -7.85
C VAL A 97 6.47 -12.63 -7.01
N ILE A 98 5.98 -12.57 -5.76
CA ILE A 98 6.26 -11.49 -4.81
C ILE A 98 7.13 -12.02 -3.69
N LYS A 99 8.21 -11.31 -3.35
CA LYS A 99 9.16 -11.70 -2.32
C LYS A 99 9.24 -10.65 -1.22
N VAL A 100 9.36 -11.10 0.03
CA VAL A 100 9.75 -10.22 1.14
C VAL A 100 11.23 -9.86 0.99
N GLY A 101 11.56 -8.58 1.17
CA GLY A 101 12.86 -8.01 0.86
C GLY A 101 13.05 -7.66 -0.64
N GLY A 102 11.99 -7.80 -1.44
CA GLY A 102 12.00 -7.48 -2.88
C GLY A 102 11.62 -6.03 -3.20
N GLY A 103 11.33 -5.22 -2.20
CA GLY A 103 10.86 -3.84 -2.34
C GLY A 103 9.35 -3.71 -2.54
N PRO A 104 8.85 -2.46 -2.70
CA PRO A 104 7.43 -2.15 -2.88
C PRO A 104 6.76 -2.94 -4.00
N VAL A 105 5.47 -3.22 -3.85
CA VAL A 105 4.65 -3.91 -4.86
C VAL A 105 3.66 -2.95 -5.48
N LEU A 106 3.70 -2.77 -6.80
CA LEU A 106 2.73 -1.95 -7.52
C LEU A 106 1.60 -2.82 -8.06
N GLY A 107 0.36 -2.47 -7.67
CA GLY A 107 -0.85 -3.05 -8.25
C GLY A 107 -1.06 -2.61 -9.70
N VAL A 108 -1.29 -3.56 -10.61
CA VAL A 108 -1.60 -3.30 -12.02
C VAL A 108 -2.85 -4.04 -12.44
N GLY A 109 -3.81 -3.32 -12.98
CA GLY A 109 -5.13 -3.86 -13.31
C GLY A 109 -6.13 -2.75 -13.59
N PRO A 110 -7.38 -3.11 -13.92
CA PRO A 110 -8.40 -2.16 -14.37
C PRO A 110 -8.88 -1.20 -13.28
N THR A 111 -8.61 -1.48 -12.01
CA THR A 111 -8.95 -0.60 -10.88
C THR A 111 -8.01 0.59 -10.80
N TYR A 112 -6.77 0.46 -11.28
CA TYR A 112 -5.70 1.43 -11.04
C TYR A 112 -5.50 2.35 -12.24
N ASP A 113 -5.25 3.63 -11.96
CA ASP A 113 -5.01 4.65 -12.96
C ASP A 113 -3.63 4.48 -13.61
N HIS A 114 -3.60 4.45 -14.94
CA HIS A 114 -2.38 4.26 -15.70
C HIS A 114 -1.38 5.41 -15.55
N ALA A 115 -1.85 6.65 -15.48
CA ALA A 115 -0.98 7.82 -15.37
C ALA A 115 -0.31 7.87 -13.98
N LEU A 116 -1.08 7.64 -12.92
CA LEU A 116 -0.56 7.59 -11.55
C LEU A 116 0.40 6.41 -11.36
N ASN A 117 0.08 5.22 -11.87
CA ASN A 117 1.01 4.09 -11.89
C ASN A 117 2.31 4.42 -12.68
N GLY A 118 2.19 5.18 -13.77
CA GLY A 118 3.34 5.67 -14.53
C GLY A 118 4.22 6.63 -13.72
N MET A 119 3.61 7.50 -12.90
CA MET A 119 4.36 8.38 -11.99
C MET A 119 5.11 7.57 -10.91
N ILE A 120 4.47 6.55 -10.33
CA ILE A 120 5.11 5.67 -9.34
C ILE A 120 6.29 4.92 -9.96
N ARG A 121 6.14 4.36 -11.17
CA ARG A 121 7.24 3.69 -11.88
C ARG A 121 8.41 4.63 -12.13
N LYS A 122 8.15 5.85 -12.61
CA LYS A 122 9.19 6.87 -12.84
C LYS A 122 9.90 7.26 -11.54
N ALA A 123 9.17 7.39 -10.44
CA ALA A 123 9.76 7.67 -9.13
C ALA A 123 10.67 6.51 -8.67
N ALA A 124 10.21 5.27 -8.82
CA ALA A 124 11.00 4.08 -8.51
C ALA A 124 12.29 4.01 -9.35
N GLU A 125 12.18 4.26 -10.66
CA GLU A 125 13.32 4.31 -11.58
C GLU A 125 14.33 5.40 -11.20
N ALA A 126 13.85 6.62 -10.94
CA ALA A 126 14.71 7.75 -10.55
C ALA A 126 15.44 7.52 -9.23
N ALA A 127 14.77 6.89 -8.25
CA ALA A 127 15.33 6.56 -6.95
C ALA A 127 16.08 5.21 -6.93
N LYS A 128 16.12 4.48 -8.05
CA LYS A 128 16.64 3.10 -8.15
C LYS A 128 16.02 2.15 -7.10
N THR A 129 14.76 2.39 -6.76
CA THR A 129 14.00 1.54 -5.83
C THR A 129 13.48 0.31 -6.58
N PRO A 130 13.78 -0.91 -6.12
CA PRO A 130 13.17 -2.13 -6.67
C PRO A 130 11.64 -2.03 -6.64
N LEU A 131 10.97 -2.46 -7.71
CA LEU A 131 9.52 -2.41 -7.78
C LEU A 131 8.98 -3.74 -8.31
N GLN A 132 8.25 -4.45 -7.47
CA GLN A 132 7.58 -5.69 -7.83
C GLN A 132 6.21 -5.39 -8.42
N ILE A 133 5.71 -6.23 -9.32
CA ILE A 133 4.42 -6.03 -9.97
C ILE A 133 3.45 -7.11 -9.55
N GLN A 134 2.29 -6.67 -9.06
CA GLN A 134 1.17 -7.55 -8.78
C GLN A 134 0.03 -7.29 -9.78
N PRO A 135 -0.24 -8.25 -10.69
CA PRO A 135 -1.45 -8.23 -11.50
C PRO A 135 -2.68 -8.38 -10.59
N ARG A 136 -3.70 -7.55 -10.81
CA ARG A 136 -4.98 -7.64 -10.09
C ARG A 136 -6.14 -7.66 -11.07
N SER A 137 -7.04 -8.62 -10.89
CA SER A 137 -8.34 -8.66 -11.55
C SER A 137 -9.28 -7.60 -10.96
N ARG A 138 -10.48 -7.42 -11.55
CA ARG A 138 -11.52 -6.51 -11.03
C ARG A 138 -11.98 -6.90 -9.62
N GLY A 139 -12.40 -5.91 -8.83
CA GLY A 139 -13.17 -6.11 -7.58
C GLY A 139 -12.34 -6.48 -6.36
N ASN A 140 -11.25 -5.73 -6.12
CA ASN A 140 -10.12 -6.20 -5.33
C ASN A 140 -10.33 -6.20 -3.82
N GLY A 141 -11.49 -5.74 -3.33
CA GLY A 141 -11.81 -5.71 -1.90
C GLY A 141 -11.00 -4.73 -1.05
N THR A 142 -10.04 -4.00 -1.62
CA THR A 142 -9.13 -3.09 -0.88
C THR A 142 -9.64 -1.66 -0.82
N ASP A 143 -9.06 -0.83 0.04
CA ASP A 143 -9.29 0.62 0.11
C ASP A 143 -9.15 1.33 -1.25
N ALA A 144 -8.31 0.82 -2.16
CA ALA A 144 -8.19 1.36 -3.51
C ALA A 144 -9.53 1.29 -4.27
N PHE A 145 -10.30 0.23 -4.06
CA PHE A 145 -11.62 0.07 -4.66
C PHE A 145 -12.61 1.10 -4.12
N ALA A 146 -12.65 1.33 -2.80
CA ALA A 146 -13.51 2.35 -2.19
C ALA A 146 -13.16 3.76 -2.68
N ILE A 147 -11.87 4.10 -2.74
CA ILE A 147 -11.40 5.37 -3.30
C ILE A 147 -11.86 5.49 -4.77
N ARG A 148 -11.64 4.44 -5.58
CA ARG A 148 -12.00 4.47 -7.00
C ARG A 148 -13.49 4.73 -7.24
N HIS A 149 -14.38 4.19 -6.41
CA HIS A 149 -15.83 4.32 -6.57
C HIS A 149 -16.42 5.56 -5.91
N THR A 150 -15.57 6.41 -5.32
CA THR A 150 -16.03 7.63 -4.69
C THR A 150 -16.45 8.67 -5.74
N ARG A 151 -17.66 9.24 -5.58
CA ARG A 151 -18.22 10.31 -6.42
C ARG A 151 -18.22 9.92 -7.92
N ALA A 152 -17.73 10.79 -8.80
CA ALA A 152 -17.54 10.52 -10.23
C ALA A 152 -16.28 9.65 -10.51
N GLY A 153 -15.84 8.88 -9.53
CA GLY A 153 -14.64 8.08 -9.58
C GLY A 153 -13.35 8.88 -9.39
N VAL A 154 -12.47 8.36 -8.53
CA VAL A 154 -11.15 8.96 -8.25
C VAL A 154 -10.07 8.10 -8.90
N PRO A 155 -9.11 8.69 -9.64
CA PRO A 155 -7.89 7.98 -10.07
C PRO A 155 -7.14 7.42 -8.87
N VAL A 156 -6.83 6.12 -8.89
CA VAL A 156 -6.21 5.46 -7.73
C VAL A 156 -5.04 4.58 -8.13
N ALA A 157 -4.03 4.49 -7.27
CA ALA A 157 -2.98 3.48 -7.35
C ALA A 157 -2.91 2.70 -6.03
N GLN A 158 -2.30 1.53 -6.05
CA GLN A 158 -2.04 0.74 -4.85
C GLN A 158 -0.55 0.40 -4.79
N VAL A 159 0.09 0.80 -3.68
CA VAL A 159 1.46 0.42 -3.32
C VAL A 159 1.36 -0.50 -2.13
N SER A 160 1.84 -1.74 -2.28
CA SER A 160 1.70 -2.75 -1.25
C SER A 160 3.03 -3.23 -0.69
N ILE A 161 2.99 -3.61 0.59
CA ILE A 161 4.13 -4.14 1.34
C ILE A 161 4.09 -5.67 1.26
N PRO A 162 5.15 -6.35 0.77
CA PRO A 162 5.22 -7.80 0.82
C PRO A 162 5.13 -8.33 2.26
N LEU A 163 4.19 -9.23 2.51
CA LEU A 163 3.92 -9.82 3.82
C LEU A 163 3.84 -11.34 3.72
N ARG A 164 4.50 -12.06 4.64
CA ARG A 164 4.31 -13.51 4.83
C ARG A 164 3.35 -13.78 5.98
N TYR A 165 2.59 -14.86 5.84
CA TYR A 165 1.64 -15.35 6.84
C TYR A 165 0.53 -14.34 7.19
N MET A 166 0.10 -13.56 6.20
CA MET A 166 -1.02 -12.62 6.29
C MET A 166 -2.28 -13.30 6.87
N HIS A 167 -3.00 -12.58 7.73
CA HIS A 167 -4.19 -13.03 8.47
C HIS A 167 -3.92 -14.18 9.47
N SER A 168 -2.65 -14.48 9.77
CA SER A 168 -2.29 -15.37 10.88
C SER A 168 -2.04 -14.57 12.15
N ALA A 169 -1.84 -15.27 13.28
CA ALA A 169 -1.53 -14.60 14.54
C ALA A 169 -0.20 -13.84 14.54
N VAL A 170 0.73 -14.24 13.66
CA VAL A 170 2.09 -13.67 13.57
C VAL A 170 2.52 -13.60 12.11
N GLU A 171 2.86 -12.40 11.68
CA GLU A 171 3.18 -12.10 10.29
C GLU A 171 4.65 -11.66 10.19
N VAL A 172 5.20 -11.66 8.97
CA VAL A 172 6.62 -11.32 8.73
C VAL A 172 6.78 -10.33 7.59
N VAL A 173 7.49 -9.23 7.86
CA VAL A 173 7.85 -8.17 6.90
C VAL A 173 9.36 -7.94 6.86
N SER A 174 9.82 -7.24 5.83
CA SER A 174 11.16 -6.66 5.74
C SER A 174 11.13 -5.19 6.15
N LEU A 175 12.03 -4.76 7.05
CA LEU A 175 12.16 -3.34 7.40
C LEU A 175 12.59 -2.49 6.21
N ALA A 176 13.39 -3.07 5.30
CA ALA A 176 13.81 -2.39 4.09
C ALA A 176 12.64 -2.17 3.12
N ASP A 177 11.67 -3.09 3.06
CA ASP A 177 10.48 -2.92 2.22
C ASP A 177 9.61 -1.78 2.74
N LEU A 178 9.44 -1.67 4.08
CA LEU A 178 8.70 -0.57 4.71
C LEU A 178 9.33 0.79 4.38
N ASP A 179 10.66 0.90 4.55
CA ASP A 179 11.40 2.13 4.26
C ASP A 179 11.28 2.54 2.79
N GLN A 180 11.47 1.57 1.88
CA GLN A 180 11.37 1.80 0.45
C GLN A 180 9.95 2.17 0.01
N CYS A 181 8.91 1.59 0.62
CA CYS A 181 7.52 1.97 0.33
C CYS A 181 7.28 3.44 0.71
N ALA A 182 7.72 3.85 1.90
CA ALA A 182 7.57 5.23 2.35
C ALA A 182 8.37 6.21 1.47
N GLN A 183 9.60 5.83 1.07
CA GLN A 183 10.42 6.61 0.15
C GLN A 183 9.72 6.79 -1.21
N LEU A 184 9.27 5.68 -1.80
CA LEU A 184 8.64 5.67 -3.12
C LEU A 184 7.39 6.54 -3.15
N ILE A 185 6.55 6.46 -2.12
CA ILE A 185 5.34 7.28 -2.02
C ILE A 185 5.73 8.76 -1.90
N ALA A 186 6.69 9.10 -1.02
CA ALA A 186 7.14 10.48 -0.86
C ALA A 186 7.74 11.06 -2.15
N ASP A 187 8.55 10.29 -2.88
CA ASP A 187 9.12 10.70 -4.16
C ASP A 187 8.07 10.84 -5.26
N THR A 188 7.12 9.92 -5.32
CA THR A 188 5.98 10.01 -6.24
C THR A 188 5.21 11.30 -5.99
N VAL A 189 4.80 11.56 -4.75
CA VAL A 189 3.99 12.74 -4.38
C VAL A 189 4.74 14.04 -4.66
N ALA A 190 6.03 14.11 -4.32
CA ALA A 190 6.85 15.29 -4.60
C ALA A 190 7.04 15.55 -6.10
N ALA A 191 6.98 14.51 -6.94
CA ALA A 191 7.09 14.62 -8.39
C ALA A 191 5.77 14.98 -9.10
N ILE A 192 4.62 14.99 -8.41
CA ILE A 192 3.33 15.33 -9.03
C ILE A 192 3.35 16.81 -9.47
N PRO A 193 3.05 17.11 -10.76
CA PRO A 193 3.00 18.49 -11.23
C PRO A 193 1.75 19.20 -10.72
N ALA A 194 1.74 20.55 -10.76
CA ALA A 194 0.61 21.36 -10.29
C ALA A 194 -0.72 21.11 -11.03
N LYS A 195 -0.65 20.60 -12.26
CA LYS A 195 -1.80 20.25 -13.10
C LYS A 195 -1.62 18.82 -13.62
N PRO A 196 -1.79 17.81 -12.76
CA PRO A 196 -1.61 16.42 -13.18
C PRO A 196 -2.74 16.02 -14.13
N GLN A 197 -2.38 15.26 -15.16
CA GLN A 197 -3.35 14.60 -16.03
C GLN A 197 -3.48 13.14 -15.59
N PHE A 198 -4.57 12.85 -14.90
CA PHE A 198 -4.97 11.49 -14.57
C PHE A 198 -6.02 10.98 -15.57
N GLY A 199 -6.31 9.68 -15.55
CA GLY A 199 -7.44 9.13 -16.28
C GLY A 199 -8.75 9.81 -15.88
N ALA A 200 -9.70 9.86 -16.81
CA ALA A 200 -10.97 10.57 -16.61
C ALA A 200 -11.73 10.05 -15.38
N ARG A 201 -12.32 10.99 -14.62
CA ARG A 201 -13.44 10.71 -13.71
C ARG A 201 -14.59 10.16 -14.58
N LEU A 202 -15.18 9.03 -14.19
CA LEU A 202 -16.26 8.34 -14.92
C LEU A 202 -17.59 9.09 -14.76
#